data_AF-A0A7L3HCS8-F1
#
_entry.id   AF-A0A7L3HCS8-F1
#
_cell.length_a   1.000
_cell.length_b   1.000
_cell.length_c   1.000
_cell.angle_alpha   90.00
_cell.angle_beta   90.00
_cell.angle_gamma   90.00
#
_symmetry.space_group_name_H-M   'P 1'
#
loop_
_entity.id
_entity.type
_entity.pdbx_description
1 polymer ?
#
loop_
_entity_poly.entity_id
_entity_poly.type
_entity_poly.pdbx_seq_one_letter_code
_entity_poly.pdbx_strand_id
1 'polypeptide(L)'
;QKIERLKAELHLLDAAGSGPGRHLFFVDTEREVQEFDIAAHLDTVPELVDRVYNRPTIATLQRETVKGPTDPAHLKKLAQQRKNQYDLLRQRIEREKAMFVISQKIQTRKDLLDKTHKVKVKKETTTGPAIYKFKFQRKR
;
A
#
# COMPACT_ATOMS: atom_id res chain seq x y z
N GLN A 1 -11.44 1.21 -11.02
CA GLN A 1 -12.49 1.87 -10.20
C GLN A 1 -12.70 1.20 -8.84
N LYS A 2 -13.09 -0.09 -8.76
CA LYS A 2 -13.36 -0.77 -7.47
C LYS A 2 -12.17 -0.86 -6.49
N ILE A 3 -10.95 -0.97 -7.00
CA ILE A 3 -9.73 -0.96 -6.17
C ILE A 3 -9.45 0.45 -5.67
N GLU A 4 -9.50 1.45 -6.54
CA GLU A 4 -9.27 2.86 -6.18
C GLU A 4 -10.27 3.37 -5.14
N ARG A 5 -11.54 2.99 -5.24
CA ARG A 5 -12.54 3.29 -4.21
C ARG A 5 -12.17 2.68 -2.86
N LEU A 6 -11.77 1.40 -2.82
CA LEU A 6 -11.32 0.77 -1.58
C LEU A 6 -10.05 1.42 -1.03
N LYS A 7 -9.08 1.77 -1.89
CA LYS A 7 -7.88 2.49 -1.45
C LYS A 7 -8.20 3.86 -0.87
N ALA A 8 -9.20 4.56 -1.40
CA ALA A 8 -9.62 5.85 -0.87
C ALA A 8 -10.35 5.71 0.49
N GLU A 9 -11.11 4.63 0.67
CA GLU A 9 -11.80 4.33 1.93
C GLU A 9 -10.84 3.79 3.02
N LEU A 10 -9.81 3.03 2.65
CA LEU A 10 -8.79 2.54 3.59
C LEU A 10 -7.67 3.58 3.78
N HIS A 11 -7.45 4.04 5.01
CA HIS A 11 -6.38 4.99 5.32
C HIS A 11 -4.95 4.44 5.16
N LEU A 12 -4.77 3.12 5.03
CA LEU A 12 -3.48 2.42 4.87
C LEU A 12 -2.42 2.67 5.97
N LEU A 13 -2.76 3.41 7.03
CA LEU A 13 -1.84 3.82 8.09
C LEU A 13 -1.25 2.64 8.91
N ASP A 14 -2.03 1.57 9.06
CA ASP A 14 -1.64 0.36 9.81
C ASP A 14 -1.19 -0.78 8.89
N ALA A 15 -1.14 -0.56 7.57
CA ALA A 15 -0.73 -1.60 6.65
C ALA A 15 0.77 -1.87 6.84
N ALA A 16 1.12 -3.09 7.26
CA ALA A 16 2.48 -3.60 7.28
C ALA A 16 3.07 -3.54 5.86
N GLY A 17 3.71 -2.42 5.52
CA GLY A 17 4.12 -2.12 4.15
C GLY A 17 4.23 -0.61 3.85
N SER A 18 3.56 0.25 4.63
CA SER A 18 4.01 1.65 4.72
C SER A 18 5.32 1.64 5.50
N GLY A 19 6.45 1.64 4.78
CA GLY A 19 7.76 1.71 5.42
C GLY A 19 7.82 2.86 6.42
N PRO A 20 8.54 2.72 7.55
CA PRO A 20 8.62 3.78 8.54
C PRO A 20 9.18 5.02 7.85
N GLY A 21 8.37 6.09 7.80
CA GLY A 21 8.85 7.37 7.29
C GLY A 21 10.03 7.83 8.14
N ARG A 22 11.13 8.23 7.50
CA ARG A 22 12.29 8.76 8.23
C ARG A 22 11.95 10.18 8.71
N HIS A 23 11.76 10.34 10.01
CA HIS A 23 11.65 11.65 10.65
C HIS A 23 13.04 12.08 11.13
N LEU A 24 13.48 13.27 10.75
CA LEU A 24 14.75 13.85 11.17
C LEU A 24 14.47 15.02 12.12
N PHE A 25 15.12 15.01 13.28
CA PHE A 25 15.11 16.13 14.21
C PHE A 25 16.38 16.94 14.01
N PHE A 26 16.24 18.26 13.96
CA PHE A 26 17.36 19.19 13.91
C PHE A 26 17.49 19.83 15.29
N VAL A 27 18.69 19.78 15.85
CA VAL A 27 19.05 20.35 17.14
C VAL A 27 20.30 21.20 16.96
N ASP A 28 20.44 22.23 17.79
CA ASP A 28 21.43 23.29 17.56
C ASP A 28 22.81 22.94 18.13
N THR A 29 22.86 22.13 19.20
CA THR A 29 24.12 21.77 19.86
C THR A 29 24.39 20.27 19.87
N GLU A 30 25.67 19.89 19.83
CA GLU A 30 26.09 18.48 19.89
C GLU A 30 25.74 17.81 21.23
N ARG A 31 25.60 18.60 22.31
CA ARG A 31 25.18 18.11 23.63
C ARG A 31 23.72 17.68 23.61
N GLU A 32 22.86 18.48 22.98
CA GLU A 32 21.45 18.13 22.78
C GLU A 32 21.28 16.85 21.97
N VAL A 33 22.16 16.58 21.00
CA VAL A 33 22.13 15.31 20.24
C VAL A 33 22.33 14.10 21.15
N GLN A 34 23.22 14.20 22.15
CA GLN A 34 23.54 13.08 23.04
C GLN A 34 22.44 12.80 24.07
N GLU A 35 21.74 13.84 24.52
CA GLU A 35 20.68 13.76 25.54
C GLU A 35 19.27 13.74 24.95
N PHE A 36 19.14 13.67 23.61
CA PHE A 36 17.86 13.79 22.93
C PHE A 36 16.90 12.64 23.26
N ASP A 37 15.85 12.94 24.02
CA ASP A 37 14.72 12.04 24.25
C ASP A 37 13.52 12.44 23.39
N ILE A 38 13.04 11.49 22.59
CA ILE A 38 11.91 11.66 21.67
C ILE A 38 10.60 11.85 22.46
N ALA A 39 10.42 11.14 23.57
CA ALA A 39 9.19 11.21 24.36
C ALA A 39 9.03 12.61 25.00
N ALA A 40 10.11 13.10 25.61
CA ALA A 40 10.18 14.45 26.16
C ALA A 40 10.04 15.53 25.08
N HIS A 41 10.72 15.39 23.94
CA HIS A 41 10.63 16.38 22.86
C HIS A 41 9.23 16.50 22.26
N LEU A 42 8.48 15.40 22.19
CA LEU A 42 7.11 15.38 21.66
C LEU A 42 6.03 15.56 22.74
N ASP A 43 6.41 15.78 24.00
CA ASP A 43 5.50 15.83 25.16
C ASP A 43 4.50 14.65 25.20
N THR A 44 4.98 13.44 24.88
CA THR A 44 4.15 12.23 24.76
C THR A 44 4.61 11.12 25.71
N VAL A 45 3.71 10.17 25.97
CA VAL A 45 4.05 8.97 26.75
C VAL A 45 4.94 8.06 25.89
N PRO A 46 5.98 7.41 26.46
CA PRO A 46 6.89 6.52 25.73
C PRO A 46 6.16 5.44 24.89
N GLU A 47 5.03 4.92 25.38
CA GLU A 47 4.23 3.90 24.69
C GLU A 47 3.60 4.38 23.36
N LEU A 48 3.47 5.69 23.17
CA LEU A 48 2.86 6.29 21.98
C LEU A 48 3.91 6.78 20.96
N VAL A 49 5.20 6.76 21.32
CA VAL A 49 6.29 7.24 20.45
C VAL A 49 6.33 6.43 19.15
N ASP A 50 6.10 5.12 19.21
CA ASP A 50 6.11 4.23 18.04
C ASP A 50 4.98 4.52 17.04
N ARG A 51 3.90 5.17 17.46
CA ARG A 51 2.76 5.45 16.58
C ARG A 51 3.09 6.59 15.64
N VAL A 52 3.01 6.40 14.33
CA VAL A 52 3.37 7.47 13.37
C VAL A 52 2.36 8.62 13.34
N TYR A 53 1.09 8.31 13.57
CA TYR A 53 -0.04 9.21 13.42
C TYR A 53 -0.85 9.29 14.72
N ASN A 54 -1.57 10.40 14.90
CA ASN A 54 -2.41 10.66 16.08
C ASN A 54 -1.68 10.37 17.41
N ARG A 55 -0.58 11.11 17.64
CA ARG A 55 0.21 11.09 18.87
C ARG A 55 -0.26 12.23 19.79
N PRO A 56 -1.17 11.98 20.75
CA PRO A 56 -1.63 13.02 21.67
C PRO A 56 -0.54 13.38 22.69
N THR A 57 -0.46 14.67 23.04
CA THR A 57 0.38 15.13 24.14
C THR A 57 -0.20 14.74 25.50
N ILE A 58 0.63 14.76 26.53
CA ILE A 58 0.22 14.44 27.91
C ILE A 58 -0.93 15.36 28.37
N ALA A 59 -0.88 16.65 28.03
CA ALA A 59 -1.94 17.60 28.35
C ALA A 59 -3.28 17.23 27.65
N THR A 60 -3.23 16.75 26.41
CA THR A 60 -4.43 16.32 25.68
C THR A 60 -5.00 15.04 26.26
N LEU A 61 -4.15 14.08 26.65
CA LEU A 61 -4.58 12.84 27.33
C LEU A 61 -5.30 13.11 28.66
N GLN A 62 -4.91 14.16 29.38
CA GLN A 62 -5.55 14.54 30.64
C GLN A 62 -6.88 15.27 30.45
N ARG A 63 -7.02 16.02 29.35
CA ARG A 63 -8.20 16.86 29.08
C ARG A 63 -9.30 16.13 28.34
N GLU A 64 -8.93 15.26 27.40
CA GLU A 64 -9.88 14.63 26.49
C GLU A 64 -10.19 13.19 26.88
N THR A 65 -11.47 12.82 26.73
CA THR A 65 -11.91 11.44 26.86
C THR A 65 -11.81 10.72 25.52
N VAL A 66 -11.49 9.42 25.56
CA VAL A 66 -11.39 8.58 24.36
C VAL A 66 -12.74 8.55 23.64
N LYS A 67 -12.78 9.12 22.44
CA LYS A 67 -13.96 9.08 21.57
C LYS A 67 -13.98 7.75 20.80
N GLY A 68 -14.83 6.82 21.23
CA GLY A 68 -15.06 5.56 20.53
C GLY A 68 -15.42 4.40 21.44
N PRO A 69 -15.56 3.18 20.87
CA PRO A 69 -15.82 1.98 21.66
C PRO A 69 -14.61 1.64 22.51
N THR A 70 -14.78 1.63 23.84
CA THR A 70 -13.74 1.24 24.81
C THR A 70 -13.82 -0.24 25.20
N ASP A 71 -14.93 -0.90 24.88
CA ASP A 71 -15.13 -2.32 25.17
C ASP A 71 -14.18 -3.21 24.35
N PRO A 72 -13.43 -4.13 24.99
CA PRO A 72 -12.49 -5.00 24.31
C PRO A 72 -13.12 -5.90 23.22
N ALA A 73 -14.37 -6.33 23.38
CA ALA A 73 -15.02 -7.16 22.37
C ALA A 73 -15.34 -6.34 21.10
N HIS A 74 -15.82 -5.10 21.28
CA HIS A 74 -15.99 -4.15 20.19
C HIS A 74 -14.67 -3.81 19.48
N LEU A 75 -13.59 -3.58 20.22
CA LEU A 75 -12.26 -3.32 19.65
C LEU A 75 -11.75 -4.49 18.80
N LYS A 76 -11.90 -5.72 19.29
CA LYS A 76 -11.54 -6.94 18.53
C LYS A 76 -12.34 -7.06 17.24
N LYS A 77 -13.64 -6.76 17.29
CA LYS A 77 -14.51 -6.78 16.10
C LYS A 77 -14.07 -5.75 15.06
N LEU A 78 -13.73 -4.53 15.48
CA LEU A 78 -13.21 -3.48 14.60
C LEU A 78 -11.87 -3.87 13.96
N ALA A 79 -10.95 -4.44 14.76
CA ALA A 79 -9.67 -4.93 14.24
C ALA A 79 -9.86 -6.04 13.19
N GLN A 80 -10.81 -6.96 13.43
CA GLN A 80 -11.14 -8.00 12.45
C GLN A 80 -11.75 -7.42 11.17
N GLN A 81 -12.68 -6.47 11.29
CA GLN A 81 -13.26 -5.80 10.12
C GLN A 81 -12.19 -5.08 9.29
N ARG A 82 -11.28 -4.36 9.97
CA ARG A 82 -10.14 -3.71 9.33
C ARG A 82 -9.27 -4.73 8.58
N LYS A 83 -8.90 -5.83 9.22
CA LYS A 83 -8.11 -6.91 8.59
C LYS A 83 -8.80 -7.46 7.34
N ASN A 84 -10.10 -7.76 7.42
CA ASN A 84 -10.86 -8.26 6.29
C ASN A 84 -10.88 -7.28 5.10
N GLN A 85 -10.95 -5.98 5.36
CA GLN A 85 -10.89 -4.95 4.30
C GLN A 85 -9.53 -4.94 3.60
N TYR A 86 -8.43 -5.04 4.36
CA TYR A 86 -7.09 -5.17 3.79
C TYR A 86 -6.93 -6.44 2.97
N ASP A 87 -7.43 -7.58 3.47
CA ASP A 87 -7.40 -8.85 2.75
C ASP A 87 -8.20 -8.78 1.45
N LEU A 88 -9.38 -8.15 1.47
CA LEU A 88 -10.19 -7.92 0.28
C LEU A 88 -9.46 -7.05 -0.75
N LEU A 89 -8.81 -5.97 -0.30
CA LEU A 89 -8.03 -5.09 -1.17
C LEU A 89 -6.88 -5.87 -1.83
N ARG A 90 -6.13 -6.65 -1.05
CA ARG A 90 -5.06 -7.52 -1.55
C ARG A 90 -5.56 -8.48 -2.62
N GLN A 91 -6.62 -9.23 -2.34
CA GLN A 91 -7.22 -10.17 -3.30
C GLN A 91 -7.66 -9.48 -4.60
N ARG A 92 -8.18 -8.25 -4.51
CA ARG A 92 -8.59 -7.49 -5.70
C ARG A 92 -7.38 -7.05 -6.52
N ILE A 93 -6.30 -6.60 -5.89
CA ILE A 93 -5.04 -6.26 -6.59
C ILE A 93 -4.46 -7.49 -7.28
N GLU A 94 -4.40 -8.63 -6.60
CA GLU A 94 -3.91 -9.89 -7.18
C GLU A 94 -4.78 -10.34 -8.37
N ARG A 95 -6.11 -10.25 -8.23
CA ARG A 95 -7.05 -10.54 -9.31
C ARG A 95 -6.88 -9.60 -10.49
N GLU A 96 -6.69 -8.30 -10.26
CA GLU A 96 -6.50 -7.31 -11.32
C GLU A 96 -5.21 -7.57 -12.10
N LYS A 97 -4.11 -7.90 -11.42
CA LYS A 97 -2.86 -8.34 -12.06
C LYS A 97 -3.06 -9.59 -12.93
N ALA A 98 -3.76 -10.60 -12.42
CA ALA A 98 -4.05 -11.82 -13.18
C ALA A 98 -4.91 -11.54 -14.43
N MET A 99 -5.96 -10.71 -14.27
CA MET A 99 -6.83 -10.31 -15.38
C MET A 99 -6.07 -9.48 -16.42
N PHE A 100 -5.17 -8.60 -15.98
CA PHE A 100 -4.32 -7.82 -16.87
C PHE A 100 -3.46 -8.73 -17.76
N VAL A 101 -2.78 -9.72 -17.18
CA VAL A 101 -1.99 -10.70 -17.93
C VAL A 101 -2.85 -11.48 -18.93
N ILE A 102 -4.04 -11.94 -18.52
CA ILE A 102 -4.96 -12.66 -19.42
C ILE A 102 -5.41 -11.76 -20.57
N SER A 103 -5.77 -10.50 -20.29
CA SER A 103 -6.19 -9.55 -21.31
C SER A 103 -5.09 -9.31 -22.35
N GLN A 104 -3.84 -9.18 -21.91
CA GLN A 104 -2.69 -9.06 -22.80
C GLN A 104 -2.50 -10.31 -23.67
N LYS A 105 -2.63 -11.52 -23.09
CA LYS A 105 -2.56 -12.79 -23.82
C LYS A 105 -3.65 -12.88 -24.90
N ILE A 106 -4.88 -12.49 -24.57
CA ILE A 106 -5.99 -12.46 -25.53
C ILE A 106 -5.70 -11.45 -26.64
N GLN A 107 -5.22 -10.25 -26.31
CA GLN A 107 -4.87 -9.24 -27.30
C GLN A 107 -3.76 -9.72 -28.23
N THR A 108 -2.70 -10.31 -27.69
CA THR A 108 -1.63 -10.92 -28.51
C THR A 108 -2.19 -11.99 -29.44
N ARG A 109 -3.10 -12.86 -28.97
CA ARG A 109 -3.75 -13.85 -29.84
C ARG A 109 -4.54 -13.20 -30.97
N LYS A 110 -5.28 -12.10 -30.70
CA LYS A 110 -5.98 -11.33 -31.73
C LYS A 110 -5.01 -10.73 -32.76
N ASP A 111 -3.93 -10.12 -32.30
CA ASP A 111 -2.90 -9.54 -33.17
C ASP A 111 -2.21 -10.60 -34.04
N LEU A 112 -2.07 -11.83 -33.51
CA LEU A 112 -1.56 -12.98 -34.26
C LEU A 112 -2.52 -13.55 -35.30
N LEU A 113 -3.80 -13.17 -35.32
CA LEU A 113 -4.71 -13.55 -36.41
C LEU A 113 -4.40 -12.77 -37.70
N ASP A 114 -3.70 -11.64 -37.61
CA ASP A 114 -3.25 -10.87 -38.76
C ASP A 114 -2.28 -11.70 -39.62
N LYS A 115 -2.41 -11.67 -40.94
CA LYS A 115 -1.58 -12.45 -41.88
C LYS A 115 -0.17 -11.87 -42.05
N THR A 116 0.15 -10.78 -41.36
CA THR A 116 1.49 -10.18 -41.36
C THR A 116 2.57 -11.19 -40.92
N HIS A 117 3.74 -11.12 -41.56
CA HIS A 117 4.87 -11.96 -41.20
C HIS A 117 5.39 -11.61 -39.80
N LYS A 118 5.55 -12.64 -38.95
CA LYS A 118 5.95 -12.49 -37.54
C LYS A 118 6.82 -13.65 -37.09
N VAL A 119 7.76 -13.36 -36.19
CA VAL A 119 8.66 -14.34 -35.58
C VAL A 119 8.51 -14.29 -34.06
N LYS A 120 8.37 -15.44 -33.42
CA LYS A 120 8.29 -15.55 -31.96
C LYS A 120 9.69 -15.35 -31.36
N VAL A 121 9.84 -14.36 -30.49
CA VAL A 121 11.13 -14.03 -29.85
C VAL A 121 11.21 -14.60 -28.44
N LYS A 122 10.11 -14.53 -27.68
CA LYS A 122 10.02 -15.11 -26.33
C LYS A 122 8.77 -15.96 -26.15
N LYS A 123 8.91 -17.05 -25.39
CA LYS A 123 7.79 -17.92 -25.01
C LYS A 123 6.88 -17.23 -23.99
N GLU A 124 5.64 -17.71 -23.94
CA GLU A 124 4.64 -17.25 -22.97
C GLU A 124 5.05 -17.71 -21.57
N THR A 125 4.80 -16.88 -20.56
CA THR A 125 5.03 -17.22 -19.15
C THR A 125 3.73 -17.09 -18.36
N THR A 126 3.74 -17.52 -17.10
CA THR A 126 2.61 -17.29 -16.18
C THR A 126 2.35 -15.80 -15.97
N THR A 127 3.41 -15.00 -16.03
CA THR A 127 3.40 -13.56 -15.72
C THR A 127 3.23 -12.65 -16.94
N GLY A 128 3.27 -13.17 -18.16
CA GLY A 128 3.16 -12.35 -19.36
C GLY A 128 2.89 -13.11 -20.66
N PRO A 129 2.42 -12.42 -21.71
CA PRO A 129 2.21 -13.01 -23.02
C PRO A 129 3.54 -13.34 -23.73
N ALA A 130 3.47 -14.20 -24.74
CA ALA A 130 4.59 -14.41 -25.66
C ALA A 130 4.90 -13.14 -26.46
N ILE A 131 6.18 -12.89 -26.73
CA ILE A 131 6.63 -11.70 -27.47
C ILE A 131 6.95 -12.09 -28.91
N TYR A 132 6.41 -11.32 -29.86
CA TYR A 132 6.59 -11.49 -31.28
C TYR A 132 7.21 -10.24 -31.91
N LYS A 133 8.08 -10.45 -32.89
CA LYS A 133 8.61 -9.40 -33.75
C LYS A 133 7.89 -9.46 -35.08
N PHE A 134 7.12 -8.42 -35.38
CA PHE A 134 6.45 -8.25 -36.67
C PHE A 134 7.42 -7.64 -37.68
N LYS A 135 7.26 -7.99 -38.97
CA LYS A 135 8.01 -7.35 -40.05
C LYS A 135 7.70 -5.85 -40.06
N PHE A 136 8.72 -5.01 -40.18
CA PHE A 136 8.54 -3.56 -40.26
C PHE A 136 7.92 -3.19 -41.61
N GLN A 137 6.60 -3.00 -41.61
CA GLN A 137 5.80 -2.72 -42.79
C GLN A 137 4.62 -1.83 -42.38
N ARG A 138 4.34 -0.78 -43.17
CA ARG A 138 3.16 0.07 -42.95
C ARG A 138 1.89 -0.71 -43.31
N LYS A 139 0.89 -0.68 -42.44
CA LYS A 139 -0.47 -1.10 -42.80
C LYS A 139 -0.97 -0.13 -43.88
N ARG A 140 -1.43 -0.66 -45.01
CA ARG A 140 -2.08 0.14 -46.06
C ARG A 140 -3.54 0.35 -45.69
#